data_AF-A0A822FUI6-F1
#
_entry.id   AF-A0A822FUI6-F1
#
_cell.length_a   1.000
_cell.length_b   1.000
_cell.length_c   1.000
_cell.angle_alpha   90.00
_cell.angle_beta   90.00
_cell.angle_gamma   90.00
#
_symmetry.space_group_name_H-M   'P 1'
#
loop_
_entity.id
_entity.type
_entity.pdbx_description
1 polymer ?
#
loop_
_entity_poly.entity_id
_entity_poly.type
_entity_poly.pdbx_seq_one_letter_code
_entity_poly.pdbx_strand_id
1 'polypeptide(L)' 'WYTTADYKQTNDASSDLELLKHLSKDFADLLNRTDISDCWLNVNDTYMAVHRCVLAARSNTFSGK' A
#
# COMPACT_ATOMS: atom_id res chain seq x y z
N TRP A 1 16.80 4.98 1.96
CA TRP A 1 16.03 5.81 1.02
C TRP A 1 16.66 5.65 -0.34
N TYR A 2 16.06 4.85 -1.22
CA TYR A 2 16.60 4.63 -2.56
C TYR A 2 16.18 5.80 -3.46
N THR A 3 17.15 6.36 -4.19
CA THR A 3 16.92 7.44 -5.15
C THR A 3 16.51 6.86 -6.49
N THR A 4 15.63 7.53 -7.24
CA THR A 4 15.14 7.11 -8.56
C THR A 4 16.27 6.87 -9.58
N ALA A 5 17.47 7.39 -9.30
CA ALA A 5 18.69 7.16 -10.08
C ALA A 5 19.26 5.73 -9.96
N ASP A 6 18.88 4.96 -8.94
CA ASP A 6 19.39 3.59 -8.71
C ASP A 6 18.55 2.52 -9.42
N TYR A 7 17.40 2.89 -9.99
CA TYR A 7 16.55 1.98 -10.76
C TYR A 7 17.13 1.78 -12.16
N LYS A 8 18.12 0.89 -12.28
CA LYS A 8 18.46 0.29 -13.58
C LYS A 8 17.28 -0.59 -13.99
N GLN A 9 16.50 -0.12 -14.95
CA GLN A 9 15.46 -0.92 -15.58
C GLN A 9 16.12 -2.11 -16.29
N THR A 10 16.22 -3.23 -15.60
CA THR A 10 16.62 -4.50 -16.17
C THR A 10 15.39 -5.07 -16.87
N ASN A 11 15.45 -5.30 -18.18
CA ASN A 11 14.40 -5.94 -18.98
C ASN A 11 14.23 -7.44 -18.64
N ASP A 12 14.30 -7.80 -17.37
CA ASP A 12 14.16 -9.17 -16.88
C ASP A 12 12.82 -9.28 -16.13
N ALA A 13 11.83 -9.86 -16.80
CA ALA A 13 10.50 -10.09 -16.25
C ALA A 13 10.52 -10.94 -14.95
N SER A 14 11.57 -11.72 -14.71
CA SER A 14 11.76 -12.46 -13.46
C SER A 14 12.05 -11.52 -12.28
N SER A 15 12.80 -10.43 -12.52
CA SER A 15 13.11 -9.43 -11.50
C SER A 15 11.88 -8.60 -11.13
N ASP A 16 11.08 -8.23 -12.14
CA ASP A 16 9.84 -7.48 -11.91
C ASP A 16 8.80 -8.30 -11.14
N LEU A 17 8.69 -9.59 -11.43
CA LEU A 17 7.77 -10.47 -10.70
C LEU A 17 8.16 -10.60 -9.22
N GLU A 18 9.44 -10.74 -8.91
CA GLU A 18 9.92 -10.77 -7.52
C GLU A 18 9.68 -9.43 -6.82
N LEU A 19 9.91 -8.32 -7.50
CA LEU A 19 9.63 -6.98 -6.97
C LEU A 19 8.13 -6.81 -6.64
N LEU A 20 7.24 -7.29 -7.51
CA LEU A 20 5.80 -7.27 -7.25
C LEU A 20 5.39 -8.14 -6.05
N LYS A 21 6.05 -9.28 -5.83
CA LYS A 21 5.80 -10.12 -4.64
C LYS A 21 6.22 -9.40 -3.36
N HIS A 22 7.40 -8.77 -3.35
CA HIS A 22 7.88 -7.99 -2.23
C HIS A 22 6.95 -6.80 -1.93
N LEU A 23 6.54 -6.07 -2.97
CA LEU A 23 5.61 -4.95 -2.83
C LEU A 23 4.26 -5.38 -2.26
N SER A 24 3.72 -6.52 -2.72
CA SER A 24 2.48 -7.08 -2.19
C SER A 24 2.59 -7.40 -0.70
N LYS A 25 3.72 -7.98 -0.28
CA LYS A 25 4.00 -8.28 1.13
C LYS A 25 4.10 -7.00 1.97
N ASP A 26 4.84 -5.99 1.50
CA ASP A 26 5.01 -4.73 2.21
C ASP A 26 3.67 -4.01 2.44
N PHE A 27 2.76 -4.03 1.45
CA PHE A 27 1.41 -3.49 1.63
C PHE A 27 0.53 -4.31 2.57
N ALA A 28 0.69 -5.64 2.61
CA ALA A 28 0.01 -6.48 3.59
C ALA A 28 0.50 -6.19 5.01
N ASP A 29 1.80 -6.01 5.20
CA ASP A 29 2.39 -5.62 6.49
C ASP A 29 1.92 -4.22 6.90
N LEU A 30 1.81 -3.27 5.96
CA LEU A 30 1.26 -1.94 6.21
C LEU A 30 -0.19 -1.99 6.69
N LEU A 31 -1.05 -2.84 6.10
CA LEU A 31 -2.44 -3.00 6.52
C LEU A 31 -2.59 -3.48 7.98
N ASN A 32 -1.64 -4.29 8.46
CA ASN A 32 -1.64 -4.78 9.83
C ASN A 32 -1.04 -3.78 10.83
N ARG A 33 -0.39 -2.72 10.34
CA ARG A 33 0.23 -1.67 11.15
C ARG A 33 -0.75 -0.53 11.40
N THR A 34 -1.23 -0.44 12.63
CA THR A 34 -2.15 0.61 13.08
C THR A 34 -1.42 1.85 13.63
N ASP A 35 -0.12 1.73 13.95
CA ASP A 35 0.74 2.77 14.52
C ASP A 35 1.00 3.95 13.57
N ILE A 36 0.91 3.70 12.27
CA ILE A 36 1.10 4.70 11.21
C ILE A 36 -0.18 4.98 10.42
N SER A 37 -1.34 4.58 10.96
CA SER A 37 -2.64 4.87 10.34
C SER A 37 -2.94 6.37 10.36
N ASP A 38 -3.52 6.87 9.26
CA ASP A 38 -3.87 8.27 9.08
C ASP A 38 -5.38 8.53 9.09
N CYS A 39 -6.21 7.47 9.21
CA CYS A 39 -7.64 7.61 9.47
C CYS A 39 -8.25 6.41 10.20
N TRP A 40 -9.48 6.61 10.67
CA TRP A 40 -10.30 5.59 11.34
C TRP A 40 -11.63 5.44 10.61
N LEU A 41 -12.07 4.21 10.36
CA LEU A 41 -13.40 3.89 9.86
C LEU A 41 -14.28 3.43 11.02
N ASN A 42 -15.42 4.07 11.21
CA ASN A 42 -16.47 3.55 12.10
C ASN A 42 -17.42 2.67 11.28
N VAL A 43 -17.51 1.40 11.66
CA VAL A 43 -18.43 0.41 11.08
C VAL A 43 -19.25 -0.19 12.21
N ASN A 44 -20.50 0.27 12.35
CA ASN A 44 -21.44 -0.22 13.35
C ASN A 44 -20.83 -0.26 14.77
N ASP A 45 -20.37 0.90 15.24
CA ASP A 45 -19.72 1.13 16.53
C ASP A 45 -18.34 0.48 16.72
N THR A 46 -17.81 -0.17 15.69
CA THR A 46 -16.44 -0.69 15.67
C THR A 46 -15.52 0.26 14.92
N TYR A 47 -14.42 0.67 15.55
CA TYR A 47 -13.42 1.53 14.93
C TYR A 47 -12.26 0.71 14.37
N MET A 48 -11.94 0.93 13.09
CA MET A 48 -10.80 0.32 12.41
C MET A 48 -9.81 1.39 11.98
N ALA A 49 -8.57 1.31 12.48
CA ALA A 49 -7.45 2.10 12.01
C ALA A 49 -7.04 1.64 10.60
N VAL A 50 -6.97 2.57 9.64
CA VAL A 50 -6.67 2.26 8.24
C VAL A 50 -5.81 3.35 7.58
N HIS A 51 -5.38 3.08 6.35
CA HIS A 51 -4.54 3.98 5.55
C HIS A 51 -5.32 4.58 4.38
N ARG A 52 -5.47 5.90 4.32
CA ARG A 52 -6.21 6.61 3.26
C ARG A 52 -5.64 6.32 1.87
N CYS A 53 -4.32 6.27 1.76
CA CYS A 53 -3.65 6.01 0.48
C CYS A 53 -4.01 4.63 -0.09
N VAL A 54 -4.13 3.61 0.78
CA VAL A 54 -4.52 2.26 0.36
C VAL A 54 -5.98 2.22 -0.04
N LEU A 55 -6.88 2.85 0.73
CA LEU A 55 -8.29 2.94 0.39
C LEU A 55 -8.52 3.65 -0.95
N ALA A 56 -7.89 4.80 -1.16
CA ALA A 56 -8.03 5.58 -2.39
C ALA A 56 -7.50 4.81 -3.63
N ALA A 57 -6.41 4.06 -3.49
CA ALA A 57 -5.84 3.28 -4.58
C ALA A 57 -6.66 2.04 -4.95
N ARG A 58 -7.41 1.46 -4.00
CA ARG A 58 -8.08 0.16 -4.16
C ARG A 58 -9.60 0.25 -4.24
N SER A 59 -10.19 1.40 -3.93
CA SER A 59 -11.62 1.61 -3.91
C SER A 59 -12.00 2.98 -4.48
N ASN A 60 -12.78 2.96 -5.57
CA ASN A 60 -13.29 4.19 -6.18
C ASN A 60 -14.12 5.02 -5.19
N THR A 61 -14.84 4.36 -4.29
CA THR A 61 -15.66 4.99 -3.23
C THR A 61 -14.83 5.89 -2.32
N PHE A 62 -13.56 5.54 -2.07
CA PHE A 62 -12.66 6.31 -1.21
C PHE A 62 -11.67 7.19 -1.99
N SER A 63 -11.70 7.15 -3.34
CA SER A 63 -10.79 7.93 -4.18
C SER A 63 -11.13 9.42 -4.26
N GLY A 64 -12.25 9.86 -3.68
CA GLY A 64 -12.62 11.28 -3.60
C GLY A 64 -12.90 11.94 -4.94
N LYS A 65 -13.40 11.19 -5.93
CA LYS A 65 -13.96 11.78 -7.15
C LYS A 65 -15.28 12.47 -6.86
#